data_AF-A0A140C4Q9-F1
#
_entry.id   AF-A0A140C4Q9-F1
#
_cell.length_a   1.000
_cell.length_b   1.000
_cell.length_c   1.000
_cell.angle_alpha   90.00
_cell.angle_beta   90.00
_cell.angle_gamma   90.00
#
_symmetry.space_group_name_H-M   'P 1'
#
loop_
_entity.id
_entity.type
_entity.pdbx_description
1 polymer ?
#
loop_
_entity_poly.entity_id
_entity_poly.type
_entity_poly.pdbx_seq_one_letter_code
_entity_poly.pdbx_strand_id
1 'polypeptide(L)'
;MGNRIGGRRKAGVEERYTRPQGLYEHRDIDQKKLRKLILEAKLAPCYPGADDAAGGDLEECPICFLYYPSLNRSKCCSKGICTECFLQMKPTHTARPTQCPFCKTPNYAVEYRGVKTKEERSIEQFNRKSLKHR
;
A
#
# COMPACT_ATOMS: atom_id res chain seq x y z
N MET A 1 -17.90 -15.23 31.81
CA MET A 1 -18.30 -15.35 30.39
C MET A 1 -17.21 -14.74 29.54
N GLY A 2 -16.39 -15.56 28.88
CA GLY A 2 -15.24 -15.11 28.11
C GLY A 2 -15.62 -14.80 26.67
N ASN A 3 -15.45 -13.55 26.24
CA ASN A 3 -15.61 -13.18 24.83
C ASN A 3 -14.34 -13.60 24.08
N ARG A 4 -14.45 -14.71 23.33
CA ARG A 4 -13.49 -15.05 22.28
C ARG A 4 -13.71 -14.08 21.13
N ILE A 5 -12.93 -13.00 21.10
CA ILE A 5 -12.79 -12.15 19.92
C ILE A 5 -12.12 -13.03 18.86
N GLY A 6 -12.93 -13.67 18.04
CA GLY A 6 -12.49 -14.52 16.94
C GLY A 6 -11.59 -13.68 16.03
N GLY A 7 -10.29 -13.98 16.07
CA GLY A 7 -9.32 -13.46 15.12
C GLY A 7 -9.82 -13.76 13.72
N ARG A 8 -10.31 -12.71 13.04
CA ARG A 8 -10.73 -12.72 11.65
C ARG A 8 -9.58 -13.32 10.84
N ARG A 9 -9.73 -14.57 10.41
CA ARG A 9 -8.72 -15.26 9.60
C ARG A 9 -8.50 -14.38 8.37
N LYS A 10 -7.38 -13.66 8.31
CA LYS A 10 -6.97 -12.90 7.12
C LYS A 10 -7.02 -13.88 5.97
N ALA A 11 -7.84 -13.61 4.96
CA ALA A 11 -7.73 -14.32 3.69
C ALA A 11 -6.25 -14.27 3.28
N GLY A 12 -5.64 -15.44 3.10
CA GLY A 12 -4.21 -15.53 2.82
C GLY A 12 -3.88 -14.74 1.55
N VAL A 13 -2.83 -13.93 1.58
CA VAL A 13 -2.31 -13.30 0.36
C VAL A 13 -1.69 -14.41 -0.48
N GLU A 14 -2.09 -14.54 -1.74
CA GLU A 14 -1.53 -15.54 -2.65
C GLU A 14 -0.04 -15.30 -2.88
N GLU A 15 0.76 -16.37 -2.95
CA GLU A 15 2.23 -16.30 -3.01
C GLU A 15 2.74 -15.41 -4.15
N ARG A 16 2.05 -15.41 -5.31
CA ARG A 16 2.41 -14.59 -6.47
C ARG A 16 2.40 -13.09 -6.18
N TYR A 17 1.59 -12.63 -5.22
CA TYR A 17 1.51 -11.21 -4.81
C TYR A 17 2.46 -10.85 -3.67
N THR A 18 3.36 -11.76 -3.28
CA THR A 18 4.38 -11.52 -2.25
C THR A 18 5.75 -11.14 -2.83
N ARG A 19 5.83 -11.02 -4.16
CA ARG A 19 7.05 -10.71 -4.94
C ARG A 19 6.75 -9.58 -5.94
N PRO A 20 7.75 -8.78 -6.34
CA PRO A 20 7.54 -7.72 -7.34
C PRO A 20 7.01 -8.27 -8.67
N GLN A 21 6.16 -7.49 -9.36
CA GLN A 21 5.55 -7.87 -10.65
C GLN A 21 6.37 -7.37 -11.86
N GLY A 22 7.48 -6.68 -11.62
CA GLY A 22 8.41 -6.28 -12.67
C GLY A 22 8.20 -4.85 -13.17
N LEU A 23 7.54 -3.99 -12.38
CA LEU A 23 7.41 -2.57 -12.70
C LEU A 23 8.78 -1.88 -12.73
N TYR A 24 9.70 -2.33 -11.88
CA TYR A 24 11.10 -1.91 -11.86
C TYR A 24 12.02 -3.13 -11.71
N GLU A 25 13.28 -2.96 -12.10
CA GLU A 25 14.31 -3.96 -11.85
C GLU A 25 14.79 -3.86 -10.39
N HIS A 26 14.60 -4.93 -9.63
CA HIS A 26 14.83 -4.95 -8.19
C HIS A 26 15.93 -5.96 -7.80
N ARG A 27 17.18 -5.66 -8.16
CA ARG A 27 18.32 -6.57 -7.93
C ARG A 27 18.67 -6.78 -6.45
N ASP A 28 18.54 -5.73 -5.64
CA ASP A 28 19.04 -5.73 -4.26
C ASP A 28 17.94 -5.94 -3.19
N ILE A 29 16.75 -6.37 -3.60
CA ILE A 29 15.63 -6.54 -2.67
C ILE A 29 15.68 -7.93 -2.03
N ASP A 30 15.73 -7.95 -0.69
CA ASP A 30 15.51 -9.17 0.09
C ASP A 30 14.04 -9.65 -0.04
N GLN A 31 13.85 -10.59 -0.97
CA GLN A 31 12.55 -11.20 -1.27
C GLN A 31 11.93 -11.91 -0.06
N LYS A 32 12.75 -12.53 0.81
CA LYS A 32 12.24 -13.23 2.00
C LYS A 32 11.66 -12.23 2.99
N LYS A 33 12.35 -11.11 3.20
CA LYS A 33 11.89 -10.02 4.05
C LYS A 33 10.64 -9.35 3.47
N LEU A 34 10.60 -9.08 2.17
CA LEU A 34 9.42 -8.52 1.50
C LEU A 34 8.20 -9.42 1.71
N ARG A 35 8.33 -10.72 1.40
CA ARG A 35 7.28 -11.71 1.59
C ARG A 35 6.76 -11.73 3.03
N LYS A 36 7.66 -11.75 4.02
CA LYS A 36 7.29 -11.70 5.44
C LYS A 36 6.50 -10.44 5.78
N LEU A 37 6.94 -9.27 5.31
CA LEU A 37 6.23 -8.00 5.55
C LEU A 37 4.81 -8.00 4.96
N ILE A 38 4.62 -8.58 3.77
CA ILE A 38 3.31 -8.69 3.12
C ILE A 38 2.39 -9.64 3.89
N LEU A 39 2.88 -10.85 4.23
CA LEU A 39 2.09 -11.84 4.98
C LEU A 39 1.71 -11.37 6.39
N GLU A 40 2.56 -10.57 7.03
CA GLU A 40 2.25 -9.92 8.32
C GLU A 40 1.34 -8.68 8.16
N ALA A 41 0.96 -8.32 6.93
CA ALA A 41 0.23 -7.10 6.56
C ALA A 41 0.90 -5.80 7.03
N LYS A 42 2.24 -5.77 7.05
CA LYS A 42 3.04 -4.55 7.23
C LYS A 42 3.25 -3.79 5.92
N LEU A 43 3.11 -4.47 4.79
CA LEU A 43 3.07 -3.91 3.45
C LEU A 43 1.87 -4.45 2.67
N ALA A 44 1.36 -3.63 1.75
CA ALA A 44 0.36 -4.05 0.78
C ALA A 44 0.96 -5.14 -0.15
N PRO A 45 0.16 -6.11 -0.61
CA PRO A 45 0.61 -7.07 -1.62
C PRO A 45 1.10 -6.38 -2.90
N CYS A 46 2.04 -7.01 -3.59
CA CYS A 46 2.50 -6.59 -4.91
C CYS A 46 1.49 -7.05 -5.98
N TYR A 47 0.31 -6.44 -5.99
CA TYR A 47 -0.66 -6.66 -7.06
C TYR A 47 -0.14 -6.08 -8.38
N PRO A 48 -0.44 -6.72 -9.53
CA PRO A 48 -0.19 -6.08 -10.82
C PRO A 48 -1.04 -4.81 -10.93
N GLY A 49 -0.46 -3.74 -11.46
CA GLY A 49 -1.18 -2.51 -11.71
C GLY A 49 -2.10 -2.66 -12.93
N ALA A 50 -3.29 -2.06 -12.86
CA ALA A 50 -4.18 -1.90 -14.01
C ALA A 50 -4.04 -0.49 -14.61
N ASP A 51 -4.22 -0.37 -15.93
CA ASP A 51 -4.19 0.92 -16.63
C ASP A 51 -5.46 1.75 -16.40
N ASP A 52 -6.55 1.09 -16.00
CA ASP A 52 -7.84 1.72 -15.73
C ASP A 52 -8.48 1.20 -14.44
N ALA A 53 -9.51 1.92 -13.97
CA ALA A 53 -10.27 1.56 -12.79
C ALA A 53 -11.39 0.54 -13.10
N ALA A 54 -11.16 -0.41 -14.02
CA ALA A 54 -12.17 -1.36 -14.49
C ALA A 54 -12.80 -2.14 -13.31
N GLY A 55 -14.11 -1.99 -13.11
CA GLY A 55 -14.89 -2.76 -12.14
C GLY A 55 -14.97 -2.20 -10.70
N GLY A 56 -14.30 -1.08 -10.42
CA GLY A 56 -14.41 -0.38 -9.13
C GLY A 56 -13.59 -0.98 -7.97
N ASP A 57 -13.42 -0.17 -6.92
CA ASP A 57 -12.62 -0.42 -5.70
C ASP A 57 -11.08 -0.44 -5.87
N LEU A 58 -10.54 0.21 -6.91
CA LEU A 58 -9.10 0.44 -7.07
C LEU A 58 -8.69 1.88 -6.68
N GLU A 59 -7.43 2.04 -6.26
CA GLU A 59 -6.81 3.33 -5.99
C GLU A 59 -5.60 3.56 -6.91
N GLU A 60 -5.47 4.78 -7.42
CA GLU A 60 -4.34 5.19 -8.26
C GLU A 60 -3.09 5.46 -7.41
N CYS A 61 -1.95 4.90 -7.83
CA CYS A 61 -0.65 5.27 -7.28
C CYS A 61 -0.11 6.52 -7.99
N PRO A 62 0.09 7.66 -7.30
CA PRO A 62 0.53 8.92 -7.92
C PRO A 62 1.97 8.92 -8.44
N ILE A 63 2.70 7.80 -8.31
CA ILE A 63 4.08 7.66 -8.78
C ILE A 63 4.14 6.95 -10.13
N CYS A 64 3.34 5.90 -10.33
CA CYS A 64 3.33 5.10 -11.56
C CYS A 64 2.02 5.21 -12.34
N PHE A 65 1.02 5.92 -11.82
CA PHE A 65 -0.28 6.17 -12.44
C PHE A 65 -1.12 4.92 -12.75
N LEU A 66 -0.76 3.77 -12.16
CA LEU A 66 -1.53 2.53 -12.24
C LEU A 66 -2.49 2.39 -11.06
N TYR A 67 -3.54 1.61 -11.27
CA TYR A 67 -4.60 1.32 -10.30
C TYR A 67 -4.36 0.00 -9.57
N TYR A 68 -4.55 -0.01 -8.25
CA TYR A 68 -4.31 -1.17 -7.40
C TYR A 68 -5.45 -1.39 -6.39
N PRO A 69 -5.73 -2.64 -5.96
CA PRO A 69 -6.76 -2.92 -4.95
C PRO A 69 -6.48 -2.30 -3.58
N SER A 70 -5.22 -2.00 -3.28
CA SER A 70 -4.81 -1.35 -2.05
C SER A 70 -3.42 -0.73 -2.19
N LEU A 71 -3.21 0.39 -1.52
CA LEU A 71 -1.93 1.09 -1.45
C LEU A 71 -1.39 1.14 -0.02
N ASN A 72 -0.08 1.28 0.11
CA ASN A 72 0.53 1.65 1.38
C ASN A 72 0.29 3.14 1.66
N ARG A 73 0.14 3.53 2.92
CA ARG A 73 0.00 4.93 3.33
C ARG A 73 1.32 5.43 3.89
N SER A 74 1.78 6.57 3.41
CA SER A 74 2.93 7.28 4.01
C SER A 74 2.63 7.64 5.47
N LYS A 75 3.51 7.29 6.41
CA LYS A 75 3.30 7.62 7.83
C LYS A 75 3.25 9.12 8.10
N CYS A 76 3.97 9.93 7.31
CA CYS A 76 4.08 11.38 7.52
C CYS A 76 2.89 12.19 6.96
N CYS A 77 2.25 11.75 5.88
CA CYS A 77 1.24 12.55 5.17
C CYS A 77 0.06 11.74 4.63
N SER A 78 -0.02 10.44 4.95
CA SER A 78 -1.09 9.52 4.55
C SER A 78 -1.33 9.37 3.04
N LYS A 79 -0.44 9.88 2.18
CA LYS A 79 -0.52 9.67 0.73
C LYS A 79 -0.32 8.20 0.37
N GLY A 80 -1.02 7.74 -0.67
CA GLY A 80 -0.96 6.36 -1.16
C GLY A 80 0.27 6.11 -2.03
N ILE A 81 0.87 4.92 -1.92
CA ILE A 81 1.94 4.44 -2.81
C ILE A 81 1.86 2.91 -2.97
N CYS A 82 2.06 2.38 -4.19
CA CYS A 82 2.11 0.94 -4.40
C CYS A 82 3.41 0.35 -3.83
N THR A 83 3.44 -0.96 -3.61
CA THR A 83 4.60 -1.61 -2.98
C THR A 83 5.86 -1.52 -3.85
N GLU A 84 5.76 -1.68 -5.17
CA GLU A 84 6.93 -1.58 -6.06
C GLU A 84 7.49 -0.15 -6.13
N CYS A 85 6.64 0.88 -6.20
CA CYS A 85 7.12 2.27 -6.11
C CYS A 85 7.76 2.57 -4.74
N PHE A 86 7.25 2.01 -3.64
CA PHE A 86 7.89 2.15 -2.33
C PHE A 86 9.27 1.48 -2.29
N LEU A 87 9.39 0.29 -2.86
CA LEU A 87 10.64 -0.45 -2.95
C LEU A 87 11.69 0.29 -3.79
N GLN A 88 11.27 0.91 -4.90
CA GLN A 88 12.13 1.74 -5.74
C GLN A 88 12.73 2.94 -5.01
N MET A 89 12.00 3.52 -4.05
CA MET A 89 12.44 4.70 -3.29
C MET A 89 13.47 4.39 -2.21
N LYS A 90 13.74 3.11 -1.89
CA LYS A 90 14.74 2.75 -0.88
C LYS A 90 16.11 2.60 -1.55
N PRO A 91 17.03 3.58 -1.41
CA PRO A 91 18.37 3.41 -1.92
C PRO A 91 19.06 2.30 -1.13
N THR A 92 19.62 1.32 -1.83
CA THR A 92 20.33 0.18 -1.25
C THR A 92 21.75 0.54 -0.80
N HIS A 93 22.27 1.72 -1.17
CA HIS A 93 23.68 2.08 -1.01
C HIS A 93 23.98 3.49 -0.50
N THR A 94 23.00 4.27 -0.02
CA THR A 94 23.28 5.63 0.45
C THR A 94 23.07 5.77 1.96
N ALA A 95 24.01 6.42 2.65
CA ALA A 95 23.89 6.76 4.06
C ALA A 95 22.83 7.85 4.34
N ARG A 96 22.16 8.36 3.29
CA ARG A 96 21.18 9.44 3.41
C ARG A 96 19.80 8.84 3.63
N PRO A 97 19.01 9.38 4.59
CA PRO A 97 17.67 8.90 4.82
C PRO A 97 16.78 9.20 3.60
N THR A 98 15.99 8.22 3.15
CA THR A 98 14.98 8.42 2.11
C THR A 98 14.01 9.51 2.55
N GLN A 99 13.76 10.49 1.67
CA GLN A 99 12.74 11.52 1.89
C GLN A 99 11.42 11.09 1.27
N CYS A 100 10.32 11.52 1.88
CA CYS A 100 8.97 11.26 1.35
C CYS A 100 8.83 11.90 -0.04
N PRO A 101 8.39 11.16 -1.08
CA PRO A 101 8.25 11.73 -2.42
C PRO A 101 7.20 12.86 -2.46
N PHE A 102 6.23 12.83 -1.54
CA PHE A 102 5.08 13.73 -1.51
C PHE A 102 5.31 15.02 -0.70
N CYS A 103 5.87 14.91 0.51
CA CYS A 103 6.00 16.04 1.44
C CYS A 103 7.44 16.28 1.93
N LYS A 104 8.41 15.55 1.37
CA LYS A 104 9.85 15.68 1.64
C LYS A 104 10.31 15.43 3.08
N THR A 105 9.41 14.98 3.98
CA THR A 105 9.77 14.53 5.33
C THR A 105 10.87 13.46 5.27
N PRO A 106 11.95 13.57 6.06
CA PRO A 106 13.01 12.57 6.11
C PRO A 106 12.52 11.25 6.72
N ASN A 107 13.31 10.19 6.61
CA ASN A 107 13.01 8.86 7.15
C ASN A 107 11.69 8.30 6.64
N TYR A 108 11.49 8.35 5.32
CA TYR A 108 10.26 7.94 4.68
C TYR A 108 9.90 6.48 5.04
N ALA A 109 8.72 6.33 5.60
CA ALA A 109 8.15 5.05 5.98
C ALA A 109 6.68 4.99 5.59
N VAL A 110 6.20 3.77 5.36
CA VAL A 110 4.81 3.49 5.06
C VAL A 110 4.22 2.53 6.07
N GLU A 111 2.90 2.46 6.08
CA GLU A 111 2.12 1.45 6.78
C GLU A 111 1.02 0.92 5.86
N TYR A 112 0.65 -0.34 6.05
CA TYR A 112 -0.47 -0.93 5.36
C TYR A 112 -1.66 -1.08 6.31
N ARG A 113 -2.80 -0.50 5.92
CA ARG A 113 -4.03 -0.49 6.73
C ARG A 113 -5.05 -1.55 6.28
N GLY A 114 -4.68 -2.41 5.32
CA GLY A 114 -5.60 -3.38 4.71
C GLY A 114 -6.34 -2.83 3.50
N VAL A 115 -7.06 -3.72 2.81
CA VAL A 115 -8.06 -3.34 1.81
C VAL A 115 -9.23 -2.72 2.58
N LYS A 116 -9.61 -1.48 2.23
CA LYS A 116 -10.78 -0.84 2.84
C LYS A 116 -12.01 -1.71 2.66
N THR A 117 -12.92 -1.76 3.61
CA THR A 117 -14.22 -2.41 3.40
C THR A 117 -15.14 -1.50 2.58
N LYS A 118 -16.22 -2.07 2.03
CA LYS A 118 -17.24 -1.27 1.32
C LYS A 118 -17.83 -0.17 2.21
N GLU A 119 -17.99 -0.46 3.50
CA GLU A 119 -18.51 0.46 4.51
C GLU A 119 -17.54 1.62 4.78
N GLU A 120 -16.25 1.33 5.00
CA GLU A 120 -15.21 2.35 5.22
C GLU A 120 -15.10 3.31 4.02
N ARG A 121 -15.21 2.75 2.79
CA ARG A 121 -15.23 3.55 1.56
C ARG A 121 -16.47 4.43 1.45
N SER A 122 -17.65 3.90 1.79
CA SER A 122 -18.90 4.67 1.76
C SER A 122 -18.87 5.86 2.73
N ILE A 123 -18.29 5.68 3.92
CA ILE A 123 -18.12 6.75 4.91
C ILE A 123 -17.16 7.84 4.38
N GLU A 124 -16.02 7.48 3.81
CA GLU A 124 -15.11 8.47 3.19
C GLU A 124 -15.75 9.21 2.02
N GLN A 125 -16.50 8.51 1.17
CA GLN A 125 -17.18 9.13 0.04
C GLN A 125 -18.26 10.12 0.51
N PHE A 126 -19.01 9.76 1.55
CA PHE A 126 -19.95 10.66 2.22
C PHE A 126 -19.23 11.87 2.79
N ASN A 127 -18.19 11.68 3.61
CA ASN A 127 -17.41 12.76 4.22
C ASN A 127 -16.82 13.71 3.17
N ARG A 128 -16.27 13.18 2.07
CA ARG A 128 -15.72 13.97 0.95
C ARG A 128 -16.82 14.76 0.23
N LYS A 129 -18.02 14.20 0.08
CA LYS A 129 -19.17 14.94 -0.50
C LYS A 129 -19.66 16.03 0.47
N SER A 130 -19.74 15.76 1.76
CA SER A 130 -20.17 16.72 2.78
C SER A 130 -19.19 17.90 2.95
N LEU A 131 -17.88 17.65 2.87
CA LEU A 131 -16.85 18.71 2.91
C LEU A 131 -16.83 19.58 1.64
N LYS A 132 -17.38 19.10 0.52
CA LYS A 132 -17.51 19.89 -0.72
C LYS A 132 -18.75 20.80 -0.75
N HIS A 133 -19.69 20.61 0.18
CA HIS A 133 -20.94 21.38 0.27
C HIS A 133 -20.93 22.36 1.47
N ARG A 134 -19.76 22.60 2.04
CA ARG A 134 -19.49 23.64 3.03
C ARG A 134 -18.45 24.59 2.46
#